data_AF-A0A9R0UYH3-F1
#
_entry.id   AF-A0A9R0UYH3-F1
#
_cell.length_a   1.000
_cell.length_b   1.000
_cell.length_c   1.000
_cell.angle_alpha   90.00
_cell.angle_beta   90.00
_cell.angle_gamma   90.00
#
_symmetry.space_group_name_H-M   'P 1'
#
loop_
_entity.id
_entity.type
_entity.pdbx_description
1 polymer ?
#
loop_
_entity_poly.entity_id
_entity_poly.type
_entity_poly.pdbx_seq_one_letter_code
_entity_poly.pdbx_strand_id
1 'polypeptide(L)'
;MTIYLAREASKVWRKVCAETTTELPMLREKWPLLLAGIVFQYIHGLAARGVHYLHRPGPLLQDLGFMALPELGQDKNYLSECTFVFIFFSFFLWTFHPFIYHSKRFYTILIWRRVLAFLVASQVLRIVTFYSTQLPGPNYHCREGSSMATLPPPNNVLEVLLIN
;
A
#
# COMPACT_ATOMS: atom_id res chain seq x y z
N MET A 1 10.69 -12.23 -39.24
CA MET A 1 10.20 -12.17 -37.84
C MET A 1 10.85 -11.04 -37.05
N THR A 2 12.18 -10.91 -37.08
CA THR A 2 12.95 -9.83 -36.43
C THR A 2 12.58 -8.41 -36.90
N ILE A 3 12.38 -8.20 -38.21
CA ILE A 3 12.00 -6.89 -38.78
C ILE A 3 10.62 -6.42 -38.28
N TYR A 4 9.67 -7.34 -38.12
CA TYR A 4 8.33 -7.03 -37.59
C TYR A 4 8.39 -6.67 -36.10
N LEU A 5 9.16 -7.41 -35.30
CA LEU A 5 9.39 -7.11 -33.88
C LEU A 5 10.05 -5.73 -33.68
N ALA A 6 11.06 -5.41 -34.48
CA ALA A 6 11.73 -4.10 -34.41
C ALA A 6 10.79 -2.94 -34.76
N ARG A 7 9.88 -3.13 -35.74
CA ARG A 7 8.89 -2.12 -36.13
C ARG A 7 7.86 -1.87 -35.05
N GLU A 8 7.34 -2.91 -34.41
CA GLU A 8 6.38 -2.76 -33.31
C GLU A 8 7.04 -2.15 -32.07
N ALA A 9 8.27 -2.57 -31.73
CA ALA A 9 9.04 -1.95 -30.65
C ALA A 9 9.29 -0.45 -30.89
N SER A 10 9.60 -0.04 -32.13
CA SER A 10 9.77 1.37 -32.51
C SER A 10 8.46 2.18 -32.37
N LYS A 11 7.31 1.58 -32.63
CA LYS A 11 6.00 2.25 -32.44
C LYS A 11 5.70 2.44 -30.95
N VAL A 12 5.90 1.40 -30.14
CA VAL A 12 5.71 1.46 -28.68
C VAL A 12 6.66 2.49 -28.08
N TRP A 13 7.95 2.49 -28.46
CA TRP A 13 8.93 3.44 -27.96
C TRP A 13 8.55 4.89 -28.25
N ARG A 14 8.19 5.21 -29.51
CA ARG A 14 7.74 6.56 -29.87
C ARG A 14 6.54 7.01 -29.05
N LYS A 15 5.63 6.09 -28.75
CA LYS A 15 4.46 6.38 -27.93
C LYS A 15 4.84 6.61 -26.47
N VAL A 16 5.68 5.76 -25.89
CA VAL A 16 6.19 5.97 -24.53
C VAL A 16 6.85 7.35 -24.41
N CYS A 17 7.64 7.76 -25.40
CA CYS A 17 8.23 9.11 -25.44
C CYS A 17 7.15 10.20 -25.52
N ALA A 18 6.13 10.06 -26.38
CA ALA A 18 5.06 11.04 -26.52
C ALA A 18 4.20 11.18 -25.24
N GLU A 19 3.86 10.05 -24.62
CA GLU A 19 3.12 10.03 -23.36
C GLU A 19 3.95 10.65 -22.23
N THR A 20 5.23 10.25 -22.11
CA THR A 20 6.14 10.80 -21.10
C THR A 20 6.29 12.31 -21.26
N THR A 21 6.44 12.80 -22.50
CA THR A 21 6.55 14.24 -22.77
C THR A 21 5.29 15.01 -22.37
N THR A 22 4.11 14.38 -22.52
CA THR A 22 2.82 14.97 -22.12
C THR A 22 2.62 14.94 -20.60
N GLU A 23 3.02 13.84 -19.96
CA GLU A 23 2.82 13.61 -18.54
C GLU A 23 3.86 14.33 -17.66
N LEU A 24 5.09 14.51 -18.13
CA LEU A 24 6.16 15.17 -17.39
C LEU A 24 5.83 16.59 -16.85
N PRO A 25 5.22 17.51 -17.62
CA PRO A 25 4.82 18.81 -17.07
C PRO A 25 3.75 18.66 -15.97
N MET A 26 2.82 17.72 -16.11
CA MET A 26 1.81 17.44 -15.07
C MET A 26 2.47 16.87 -13.81
N LEU A 27 3.49 16.03 -13.97
CA LEU A 27 4.29 15.52 -12.85
C LEU A 27 4.98 16.69 -12.15
N ARG A 28 5.64 17.58 -12.90
CA ARG A 28 6.35 18.75 -12.37
C ARG A 28 5.41 19.75 -11.68
N GLU A 29 4.14 19.81 -12.05
CA GLU A 29 3.18 20.65 -11.36
C GLU A 29 2.67 19.99 -10.06
N LYS A 30 2.47 18.67 -10.07
CA LYS A 30 1.81 17.93 -8.97
C LYS A 30 2.75 17.10 -8.10
N TRP A 31 4.06 17.12 -8.35
CA TRP A 31 5.05 16.35 -7.58
C TRP A 31 5.00 16.56 -6.07
N PRO A 32 4.67 17.75 -5.51
CA PRO A 32 4.66 17.91 -4.05
C PRO A 32 3.59 17.02 -3.40
N LEU A 33 2.44 16.85 -4.07
CA LEU A 33 1.35 16.00 -3.56
C LEU A 33 1.70 14.51 -3.63
N LEU A 34 2.40 14.10 -4.70
CA LEU A 34 2.88 12.71 -4.82
C LEU A 34 3.95 12.41 -3.78
N LEU A 35 4.90 13.33 -3.62
CA LEU A 35 5.95 13.21 -2.60
C LEU A 35 5.34 13.17 -1.20
N ALA A 36 4.40 14.08 -0.89
CA ALA A 36 3.69 14.08 0.38
C ALA A 36 2.98 12.73 0.63
N GLY A 37 2.32 12.17 -0.37
CA GLY A 37 1.68 10.85 -0.27
C GLY A 37 2.66 9.71 0.01
N ILE A 38 3.84 9.74 -0.63
CA ILE A 38 4.92 8.75 -0.41
C ILE A 38 5.53 8.91 0.99
N VAL A 39 5.87 10.13 1.40
CA VAL A 39 6.37 10.42 2.76
C VAL A 39 5.35 9.99 3.81
N PHE A 40 4.05 10.18 3.53
CA PHE A 40 3.00 9.74 4.43
C PHE A 40 2.93 8.21 4.57
N GLN A 41 3.31 7.42 3.54
CA GLN A 41 3.40 5.96 3.69
C GLN A 41 4.41 5.57 4.78
N TYR A 42 5.54 6.28 4.82
CA TYR A 42 6.54 6.09 5.86
C TYR A 42 6.02 6.52 7.24
N ILE A 43 5.38 7.69 7.34
CA ILE A 43 4.75 8.17 8.58
C ILE A 43 3.68 7.18 9.09
N HIS A 44 2.85 6.65 8.20
CA HIS A 44 1.87 5.63 8.54
C HIS A 44 2.52 4.34 9.04
N GLY A 45 3.60 3.88 8.40
CA GLY A 45 4.36 2.71 8.87
C GLY A 45 4.94 2.91 10.27
N LEU A 46 5.54 4.08 10.51
CA LEU A 46 6.03 4.50 11.82
C LEU A 46 4.90 4.51 12.86
N ALA A 47 3.76 5.13 12.52
CA ALA A 47 2.61 5.23 13.42
C ALA A 47 2.03 3.85 13.74
N ALA A 48 1.92 2.94 12.76
CA ALA A 48 1.43 1.59 12.96
C ALA A 48 2.32 0.79 13.91
N ARG A 49 3.65 0.88 13.76
CA ARG A 49 4.61 0.26 14.70
C ARG A 49 4.59 0.93 16.07
N GLY A 50 4.37 2.25 16.12
CA GLY A 50 4.11 2.99 17.35
C GLY A 50 2.96 2.41 18.18
N VAL A 51 1.87 2.00 17.53
CA VAL A 51 0.73 1.34 18.20
C VAL A 51 1.16 0.03 18.84
N HIS A 52 2.04 -0.75 18.23
CA HIS A 52 2.51 -2.04 18.79
C HIS A 52 3.33 -1.88 20.09
N TYR A 53 3.91 -0.72 20.37
CA TYR A 53 4.49 -0.42 21.69
C TYR A 53 3.43 -0.16 22.77
N LEU A 54 2.31 0.45 22.37
CA LEU A 54 1.19 0.77 23.26
C LEU A 54 0.21 -0.41 23.40
N HIS A 55 0.27 -1.35 22.46
CA HIS A 55 -0.62 -2.49 22.37
C HIS A 55 -0.50 -3.38 23.60
N ARG A 56 -1.64 -3.77 24.15
CA ARG A 56 -1.73 -4.80 25.17
C ARG A 56 -2.49 -5.98 24.59
N PRO A 57 -1.90 -7.19 24.59
CA PRO A 57 -2.58 -8.36 24.10
C PRO A 57 -3.78 -8.64 25.01
N GLY A 58 -4.89 -9.02 24.38
CA GLY A 58 -6.15 -9.28 25.04
C GLY A 58 -6.91 -10.40 24.32
N PRO A 59 -8.06 -10.83 24.84
CA PRO A 59 -8.91 -11.80 24.16
C PRO A 59 -9.37 -11.25 22.81
N LEU A 60 -9.50 -12.14 21.83
CA LEU A 60 -9.97 -11.78 20.49
C LEU A 60 -11.38 -11.19 20.58
N LEU A 61 -11.56 -9.99 20.03
CA LEU A 61 -12.90 -9.43 19.85
C LEU A 61 -13.63 -10.23 18.77
N GLN A 62 -14.75 -10.83 19.14
CA GLN A 62 -15.65 -11.48 18.19
C GLN A 62 -16.60 -10.43 17.61
N ASP A 63 -16.64 -10.35 16.29
CA ASP A 63 -17.66 -9.62 15.55
C ASP A 63 -18.50 -10.57 14.68
N LEU A 64 -19.61 -10.08 14.13
CA LEU A 64 -20.46 -10.86 13.24
C LEU A 64 -19.69 -11.39 12.02
N GLY A 65 -18.65 -10.67 11.59
CA GLY A 65 -17.75 -11.09 10.52
C GLY A 65 -16.97 -12.34 10.89
N PHE A 66 -16.35 -12.36 12.06
CA PHE A 66 -15.60 -13.51 12.59
C PHE A 66 -16.51 -14.72 12.81
N MET A 67 -17.77 -14.50 13.20
CA MET A 67 -18.76 -15.57 13.31
C MET A 67 -19.21 -16.11 11.96
N ALA A 68 -19.38 -15.26 10.95
CA ALA A 68 -19.82 -15.65 9.61
C ALA A 68 -18.70 -16.24 8.75
N LEU A 69 -17.47 -15.78 8.94
CA LEU A 69 -16.29 -16.12 8.15
C LEU A 69 -15.17 -16.56 9.10
N PRO A 70 -15.04 -17.86 9.39
CA PRO A 70 -14.00 -18.36 10.28
C PRO A 70 -12.62 -18.13 9.68
N GLU A 71 -11.63 -17.97 10.55
CA GLU A 71 -10.24 -17.81 10.13
C GLU A 71 -9.72 -19.04 9.38
N LEU A 72 -9.00 -18.81 8.29
CA LEU A 72 -8.51 -19.87 7.41
C LEU A 72 -7.34 -20.69 8.01
N GLY A 73 -6.77 -20.24 9.13
CA GLY A 73 -5.57 -20.80 9.75
C GLY A 73 -4.27 -20.13 9.28
N GLN A 74 -3.23 -20.16 10.12
CA GLN A 74 -1.92 -19.58 9.81
C GLN A 74 -1.24 -20.27 8.61
N ASP A 75 -1.48 -21.57 8.44
CA ASP A 75 -0.95 -22.39 7.33
C ASP A 75 -1.45 -21.93 5.96
N LYS A 76 -2.60 -21.23 5.91
CA LYS A 76 -3.21 -20.73 4.67
C LYS A 76 -2.99 -19.24 4.44
N ASN A 77 -2.09 -18.60 5.19
CA ASN A 77 -1.78 -17.17 5.03
C ASN A 77 -1.42 -16.81 3.57
N TYR A 78 -0.73 -17.72 2.88
CA TYR A 78 -0.34 -17.58 1.46
C TYR A 78 -1.53 -17.26 0.54
N LEU A 79 -2.74 -17.75 0.85
CA LEU A 79 -3.92 -17.48 0.01
C LEU A 79 -4.28 -16.00 0.01
N SER A 80 -4.22 -15.37 1.19
CA SER A 80 -4.50 -13.95 1.35
C SER A 80 -3.43 -13.09 0.68
N GLU A 81 -2.16 -13.46 0.85
CA GLU A 81 -1.01 -12.77 0.25
C GLU A 81 -1.04 -12.88 -1.28
N CYS A 82 -1.24 -14.08 -1.83
CA CYS A 82 -1.35 -14.29 -3.27
C CYS A 82 -2.52 -13.49 -3.86
N THR A 83 -3.68 -13.48 -3.20
CA THR A 83 -4.85 -12.73 -3.67
C THR A 83 -4.56 -11.22 -3.68
N PHE A 84 -3.97 -10.70 -2.61
CA PHE A 84 -3.60 -9.29 -2.52
C PHE A 84 -2.57 -8.90 -3.59
N VAL A 85 -1.50 -9.67 -3.74
CA VAL A 85 -0.46 -9.45 -4.74
C VAL A 85 -1.04 -9.49 -6.15
N PHE A 86 -1.92 -10.46 -6.45
CA PHE A 86 -2.56 -10.57 -7.75
C PHE A 86 -3.41 -9.34 -8.08
N ILE A 87 -4.27 -8.88 -7.15
CA ILE A 87 -5.10 -7.69 -7.35
C ILE A 87 -4.22 -6.45 -7.51
N PHE A 88 -3.22 -6.28 -6.62
CA PHE A 88 -2.32 -5.14 -6.65
C PHE A 88 -1.51 -5.06 -7.95
N PHE A 89 -0.92 -6.19 -8.38
CA PHE A 89 -0.12 -6.25 -9.60
C PHE A 89 -0.98 -6.04 -10.86
N SER A 90 -2.20 -6.60 -10.88
CA SER A 90 -3.15 -6.36 -11.96
C SER A 90 -3.52 -4.88 -12.06
N PHE A 91 -3.79 -4.22 -10.93
CA PHE A 91 -4.03 -2.77 -10.90
C PHE A 91 -2.81 -1.98 -11.36
N PHE A 92 -1.62 -2.31 -10.85
CA PHE A 92 -0.36 -1.65 -11.21
C PHE A 92 -0.09 -1.73 -12.71
N LEU A 93 -0.17 -2.92 -13.30
CA LEU A 93 0.00 -3.11 -14.74
C LEU A 93 -1.05 -2.33 -15.55
N TRP A 94 -2.30 -2.31 -15.08
CA TRP A 94 -3.36 -1.54 -15.72
C TRP A 94 -3.09 -0.02 -15.71
N THR A 95 -2.35 0.52 -14.72
CA THR A 95 -1.96 1.94 -14.73
C THR A 95 -1.07 2.32 -15.92
N PHE A 96 -0.37 1.36 -16.54
CA PHE A 96 0.45 1.57 -17.73
C PHE A 96 -0.32 1.36 -19.04
N HIS A 97 -1.63 1.06 -18.97
CA HIS A 97 -2.48 0.90 -20.14
C HIS A 97 -2.37 2.05 -21.16
N PRO A 98 -2.32 3.35 -20.76
CA PRO A 98 -2.17 4.46 -21.71
C PRO A 98 -0.88 4.39 -22.56
N PHE A 99 0.20 3.88 -21.99
CA PHE A 99 1.50 3.76 -22.67
C PHE A 99 1.49 2.66 -23.74
N ILE A 100 0.71 1.60 -23.54
CA ILE A 100 0.66 0.43 -24.44
C ILE A 100 -0.49 0.58 -25.46
N TYR A 101 -1.73 0.86 -25.02
CA TYR A 101 -2.93 0.79 -25.86
C TYR A 101 -3.34 2.13 -26.48
N HIS A 102 -3.77 2.12 -27.73
CA HIS A 102 -4.06 3.35 -28.52
C HIS A 102 -5.21 4.21 -27.97
N SER A 103 -6.11 3.68 -27.14
CA SER A 103 -7.21 4.47 -26.58
C SER A 103 -6.80 5.22 -25.32
N LYS A 104 -6.75 6.56 -25.39
CA LYS A 104 -6.61 7.39 -24.19
C LYS A 104 -7.94 7.53 -23.46
N ARG A 105 -7.97 7.15 -22.17
CA ARG A 105 -9.07 7.44 -21.25
C ARG A 105 -8.64 8.20 -20.00
N PHE A 106 -7.37 8.12 -19.61
CA PHE A 106 -6.86 8.71 -18.37
C PHE A 106 -5.34 8.93 -18.43
N TYR A 107 -4.84 9.82 -17.57
CA TYR A 107 -3.41 10.07 -17.35
C TYR A 107 -2.93 9.33 -16.09
N THR A 108 -1.76 8.68 -16.15
CA THR A 108 -1.25 7.83 -15.08
C THR A 108 -0.96 8.64 -13.81
N ILE A 109 -0.35 9.82 -13.96
CA ILE A 109 -0.08 10.73 -12.83
C ILE A 109 -1.35 11.13 -12.07
N LEU A 110 -2.45 11.40 -12.78
CA LEU A 110 -3.71 11.81 -12.15
C LEU A 110 -4.35 10.68 -11.36
N ILE A 111 -4.24 9.43 -11.85
CA ILE A 111 -4.68 8.25 -11.09
C ILE A 111 -3.87 8.10 -9.82
N TRP A 112 -2.54 8.11 -9.90
CA TRP A 112 -1.68 7.97 -8.74
C TRP A 112 -1.88 9.07 -7.71
N ARG A 113 -2.12 10.31 -8.14
CA ARG A 113 -2.51 11.40 -7.25
C ARG A 113 -3.80 11.08 -6.49
N ARG A 114 -4.84 10.58 -7.17
CA ARG A 114 -6.12 10.22 -6.52
C ARG A 114 -5.95 9.05 -5.56
N VAL A 115 -5.25 8.00 -5.99
CA VAL A 115 -4.96 6.82 -5.17
C VAL A 115 -4.23 7.22 -3.90
N LEU A 116 -3.15 8.01 -4.01
CA LEU A 116 -2.41 8.50 -2.84
C LEU A 116 -3.27 9.37 -1.93
N ALA A 117 -4.14 10.23 -2.46
CA ALA A 117 -5.03 11.05 -1.63
C ALA A 117 -6.01 10.19 -0.80
N PHE A 118 -6.66 9.21 -1.44
CA PHE A 118 -7.54 8.26 -0.73
C PHE A 118 -6.76 7.38 0.26
N LEU A 119 -5.55 6.97 -0.11
CA LEU A 119 -4.68 6.16 0.73
C LEU A 119 -4.28 6.94 1.99
N VAL A 120 -3.83 8.19 1.86
CA VAL A 120 -3.52 9.07 2.99
C VAL A 120 -4.75 9.26 3.89
N ALA A 121 -5.91 9.59 3.32
CA ALA A 121 -7.12 9.80 4.11
C ALA A 121 -7.54 8.54 4.92
N SER A 122 -7.53 7.37 4.27
CA SER A 122 -7.86 6.10 4.93
C SER A 122 -6.82 5.71 6.00
N GLN A 123 -5.55 5.98 5.75
CA GLN A 123 -4.47 5.74 6.71
C GLN A 123 -4.51 6.70 7.90
N VAL A 124 -4.84 7.98 7.71
CA VAL A 124 -5.08 8.92 8.81
C VAL A 124 -6.19 8.40 9.70
N LEU A 125 -7.33 8.01 9.11
CA LEU A 125 -8.45 7.44 9.87
C LEU A 125 -8.00 6.19 10.65
N ARG A 126 -7.21 5.31 10.01
CA ARG A 126 -6.66 4.11 10.65
C ARG A 126 -5.74 4.42 11.82
N ILE A 127 -4.85 5.40 11.68
CA ILE A 127 -3.96 5.83 12.78
C ILE A 127 -4.82 6.35 13.94
N VAL A 128 -5.76 7.26 13.67
CA VAL A 128 -6.62 7.84 14.71
C VAL A 128 -7.41 6.77 15.44
N THR A 129 -8.03 5.82 14.73
CA THR A 129 -8.80 4.74 15.36
C THR A 129 -7.92 3.79 16.16
N PHE A 130 -6.74 3.42 15.67
CA PHE A 130 -5.83 2.54 16.39
C PHE A 130 -5.27 3.17 17.67
N TYR A 131 -4.84 4.44 17.61
CA TYR A 131 -4.34 5.14 18.80
C TYR A 131 -5.47 5.43 19.81
N SER A 132 -6.69 5.68 19.34
CA SER A 132 -7.83 5.95 20.22
C SER A 132 -8.37 4.69 20.90
N THR A 133 -8.34 3.53 20.25
CA THR A 133 -9.04 2.33 20.74
C THR A 133 -8.10 1.28 21.30
N GLN A 134 -6.84 1.20 20.84
CA GLN A 134 -5.83 0.22 21.27
C GLN A 134 -6.33 -1.24 21.28
N LEU A 135 -7.30 -1.56 20.41
CA LEU A 135 -7.97 -2.86 20.41
C LEU A 135 -6.98 -4.01 20.17
N PRO A 136 -7.21 -5.19 20.80
CA PRO A 136 -6.44 -6.40 20.54
C PRO A 136 -6.55 -6.77 19.06
N GLY A 137 -5.41 -7.02 18.42
CA GLY A 137 -5.36 -7.29 16.98
C GLY A 137 -5.82 -8.71 16.66
N PRO A 138 -6.58 -8.93 15.57
CA PRO A 138 -7.04 -10.28 15.22
C PRO A 138 -5.92 -11.17 14.65
N ASN A 139 -4.83 -10.56 14.17
CA ASN A 139 -3.73 -11.28 13.53
C ASN A 139 -2.96 -12.10 14.57
N TYR A 140 -2.43 -13.27 14.16
CA TYR A 140 -1.71 -14.21 15.01
C TYR A 140 -0.54 -13.57 15.76
N HIS A 141 0.14 -12.58 15.15
CA HIS A 141 1.26 -11.89 15.80
C HIS A 141 0.84 -10.98 16.96
N CYS A 142 -0.45 -10.61 17.08
CA CYS A 142 -0.97 -9.76 18.16
C CYS A 142 -1.61 -10.55 19.31
N ARG A 143 -1.72 -11.88 19.22
CA ARG A 143 -2.41 -12.71 20.21
C ARG A 143 -1.57 -12.89 21.48
N GLU A 144 -2.25 -13.10 22.61
CA GLU A 144 -1.62 -13.49 23.87
C GLU A 144 -0.72 -14.72 23.68
N GLY A 145 0.52 -14.66 24.18
CA GLY A 145 1.53 -15.71 24.05
C GLY A 145 2.43 -15.62 22.81
N SER A 146 2.17 -14.70 21.87
CA SER A 146 3.08 -14.43 20.76
C SER A 146 4.24 -13.53 21.18
N SER A 147 5.47 -13.88 20.80
CA SER A 147 6.68 -13.10 21.10
C SER A 147 6.70 -11.72 20.43
N MET A 148 5.88 -11.51 19.40
CA MET A 148 5.76 -10.23 18.68
C MET A 148 4.49 -9.44 19.03
N ALA A 149 3.71 -9.89 20.01
CA ALA A 149 2.47 -9.20 20.41
C ALA A 149 2.74 -7.83 21.04
N THR A 150 3.87 -7.69 21.73
CA THR A 150 4.31 -6.45 22.35
C THR A 150 5.77 -6.22 22.00
N LEU A 151 6.08 -5.03 21.50
CA LEU A 151 7.47 -4.63 21.29
C LEU A 151 8.07 -4.15 22.63
N PRO A 152 9.33 -4.49 22.94
CA PRO A 152 10.00 -3.96 24.13
C PRO A 152 10.11 -2.43 24.04
N PRO A 153 10.03 -1.69 25.16
CA PRO A 153 10.09 -0.23 25.12
C PRO A 153 11.38 0.24 24.42
N PRO A 154 11.29 1.24 23.52
CA PRO A 154 12.45 1.71 22.77
C PRO A 154 13.45 2.40 23.71
N ASN A 155 14.74 2.14 23.50
CA ASN A 155 15.79 2.77 24.29
C ASN A 155 16.08 4.19 23.80
N ASN A 156 15.81 4.47 22.51
CA ASN A 156 16.11 5.75 21.86
C ASN A 156 15.05 6.16 20.83
N VAL A 157 14.91 7.48 20.60
CA VAL A 157 14.00 8.03 19.58
C VAL A 157 14.43 7.63 18.16
N LEU A 158 15.74 7.44 17.94
CA LEU A 158 16.28 6.94 16.67
C LEU A 158 15.85 5.51 16.39
N GLU A 159 15.67 4.68 17.42
CA GLU A 159 15.19 3.30 17.27
C GLU A 159 13.76 3.30 16.74
N VAL A 160 12.91 4.21 17.24
CA VAL A 160 11.53 4.38 16.78
C VAL A 160 11.50 4.89 15.33
N LEU A 161 12.31 5.90 15.01
CA LEU A 161 12.36 6.48 13.66
C LEU A 161 12.94 5.51 12.61
N LEU A 162 14.01 4.80 12.93
CA LEU A 162 14.69 3.89 11.99
C LEU A 162 14.08 2.49 11.95
N ILE A 163 12.99 2.25 12.68
CA ILE A 163 12.48 0.90 12.84
C ILE A 163 11.93 0.30 11.54
N ASN A 164 11.67 1.13 10.53
CA ASN A 164 10.93 0.75 9.32
C ASN A 164 11.74 -0.16 8.37
#